data_AF-A0A166HEV3-F1
#
_entry.id   AF-A0A166HEV3-F1
#
_cell.length_a   1.000
_cell.length_b   1.000
_cell.length_c   1.000
_cell.angle_alpha   90.00
_cell.angle_beta   90.00
_cell.angle_gamma   90.00
#
_symmetry.space_group_name_H-M   'P 1'
#
loop_
_entity.id
_entity.type
_entity.pdbx_description
1 polymer ?
#
loop_
_entity_poly.entity_id
_entity_poly.type
_entity_poly.pdbx_seq_one_letter_code
_entity_poly.pdbx_strand_id
1 'polypeptide(L)'
;MYSKKPVAFSFVCLFVHALALPIIKREVPQEHSHEQFLTTVRTSLNLNNPDEIQDPVFGLLGDAAGSDTDCLQQATADQAFTNAKAAGDVNGQVAALIYRALERNTGKVGLASVPCTSIKALNPEIAAISQHQDPASDGASATNKAITLELAKQIASVGGDPQLALKSGTFAPGNIGDPTAKGNSCDDAVGCIFTQNLLVEDATADEINAVRDRLKDVV
;
A
#
# COMPACT_ATOMS: atom_id res chain seq x y z
N MET A 1 -74.17 28.88 -34.42
CA MET A 1 -74.00 28.11 -33.17
C MET A 1 -72.51 27.88 -32.95
N TYR A 2 -71.94 28.61 -31.99
CA TYR A 2 -70.54 28.52 -31.58
C TYR A 2 -70.33 27.29 -30.70
N SER A 3 -69.30 26.48 -30.97
CA SER A 3 -68.79 25.48 -30.03
C SER A 3 -67.28 25.64 -29.93
N LYS A 4 -66.83 26.33 -28.88
CA LYS A 4 -65.42 26.46 -28.51
C LYS A 4 -65.07 25.29 -27.60
N LYS A 5 -64.14 24.43 -28.02
CA LYS A 5 -63.51 23.43 -27.13
C LYS A 5 -62.25 24.04 -26.52
N PRO A 6 -62.02 23.95 -25.21
CA PRO A 6 -60.77 24.41 -24.61
C PRO A 6 -59.68 23.37 -24.81
N VAL A 7 -58.56 23.77 -25.41
CA VAL A 7 -57.32 22.98 -25.42
C VAL A 7 -56.56 23.33 -24.15
N ALA A 8 -56.51 22.39 -23.20
CA ALA A 8 -55.71 22.51 -21.99
C ALA A 8 -54.26 22.08 -22.31
N PHE A 9 -53.34 23.04 -22.31
CA PHE A 9 -51.90 22.78 -22.46
C PHE A 9 -51.33 22.47 -21.08
N SER A 10 -51.04 21.20 -20.81
CA SER A 10 -50.45 20.76 -19.54
C SER A 10 -48.92 20.86 -19.65
N PHE A 11 -48.33 21.85 -18.99
CA PHE A 11 -46.87 21.96 -18.83
C PHE A 11 -46.42 20.98 -17.74
N VAL A 12 -45.86 19.84 -18.14
CA VAL A 12 -45.17 18.92 -17.23
C VAL A 12 -43.73 19.40 -17.09
N CYS A 13 -43.43 20.10 -15.98
CA CYS A 13 -42.05 20.37 -15.58
C CYS A 13 -41.42 19.08 -15.05
N LEU A 14 -40.50 18.50 -15.82
CA LEU A 14 -39.66 17.39 -15.37
C LEU A 14 -38.54 17.95 -14.48
N PHE A 15 -38.76 17.96 -13.16
CA PHE A 15 -37.69 18.23 -12.20
C PHE A 15 -36.81 16.97 -12.07
N VAL A 16 -35.72 16.92 -12.85
CA VAL A 16 -34.66 15.92 -12.67
C VAL A 16 -33.88 16.29 -11.41
N HIS A 17 -34.21 15.65 -10.29
CA HIS A 17 -33.37 15.69 -9.10
C HIS A 17 -32.16 14.78 -9.36
N ALA A 18 -31.02 15.39 -9.67
CA ALA A 18 -29.74 14.70 -9.59
C ALA A 18 -29.45 14.44 -8.10
N LEU A 19 -29.84 13.26 -7.62
CA LEU A 19 -29.38 12.75 -6.33
C LEU A 19 -27.87 12.47 -6.48
N ALA A 20 -27.05 13.41 -6.02
CA ALA A 20 -25.64 13.13 -5.76
C ALA A 20 -25.60 12.04 -4.69
N LEU A 21 -25.31 10.81 -5.10
CA LEU A 21 -25.05 9.73 -4.16
C LEU A 21 -23.89 10.16 -3.25
N PRO A 22 -23.98 9.94 -1.92
CA PRO A 22 -22.88 10.23 -1.03
C PRO A 22 -21.65 9.45 -1.51
N ILE A 23 -20.52 10.15 -1.64
CA ILE A 23 -19.22 9.50 -1.82
C ILE A 23 -18.95 8.74 -0.53
N ILE A 24 -19.33 7.47 -0.50
CA ILE A 24 -18.88 6.54 0.53
C ILE A 24 -17.38 6.41 0.28
N LYS A 25 -16.56 6.98 1.19
CA LYS A 25 -15.14 6.65 1.22
C LYS A 25 -15.08 5.12 1.37
N ARG A 26 -14.64 4.43 0.33
CA ARG A 26 -14.26 3.03 0.44
C ARG A 26 -13.01 3.04 1.32
N GLU A 27 -13.18 2.76 2.61
CA GLU A 27 -12.09 2.16 3.37
C GLU A 27 -11.87 0.81 2.70
N VAL A 28 -10.70 0.68 2.10
CA VAL A 28 -10.28 -0.57 1.50
C VAL A 28 -9.49 -1.26 2.61
N PRO A 29 -10.01 -2.34 3.22
CA PRO A 29 -9.45 -2.85 4.48
C PRO A 29 -8.01 -3.36 4.32
N GLN A 30 -7.67 -3.89 3.14
CA GLN A 30 -6.36 -4.49 2.89
C GLN A 30 -5.20 -3.50 3.12
N GLU A 31 -5.41 -2.23 2.79
CA GLU A 31 -4.45 -1.15 2.82
C GLU A 31 -4.16 -0.69 4.25
N HIS A 32 -5.10 -0.93 5.17
CA HIS A 32 -4.96 -0.69 6.61
C HIS A 32 -4.48 -1.92 7.38
N SER A 33 -4.28 -3.07 6.72
CA SER A 33 -3.82 -4.29 7.39
C SER A 33 -2.50 -4.13 8.15
N HIS A 34 -1.69 -3.15 7.76
CA HIS A 34 -0.38 -2.81 8.31
C HIS A 34 -0.34 -1.41 8.98
N GLU A 35 -1.47 -0.93 9.54
CA GLU A 35 -1.66 0.48 9.95
C GLU A 35 -0.55 1.06 10.84
N GLN A 36 0.09 0.30 11.71
CA GLN A 36 1.23 0.78 12.52
C GLN A 36 2.35 1.42 11.67
N PHE A 37 2.61 0.88 10.47
CA PHE A 37 3.60 1.42 9.56
C PHE A 37 3.06 2.63 8.81
N LEU A 38 1.80 2.61 8.37
CA LEU A 38 1.15 3.76 7.74
C LEU A 38 1.12 4.97 8.69
N THR A 39 0.81 4.76 9.97
CA THR A 39 0.83 5.80 11.00
C THR A 39 2.22 6.40 11.19
N THR A 40 3.25 5.56 11.20
CA THR A 40 4.64 6.04 11.33
C THR A 40 5.08 6.81 10.07
N VAL A 41 4.78 6.29 8.88
CA VAL A 41 5.06 6.95 7.59
C VAL A 41 4.32 8.28 7.50
N ARG A 42 3.05 8.34 7.89
CA ARG A 42 2.24 9.56 7.95
C ARG A 42 2.89 10.61 8.86
N THR A 43 3.40 10.19 10.01
CA THR A 43 4.14 11.06 10.94
C THR A 43 5.39 11.63 10.27
N SER A 44 6.20 10.78 9.61
CA SER A 44 7.40 11.21 8.89
C SER A 44 7.09 12.14 7.71
N LEU A 45 6.04 11.87 6.93
CA LEU A 45 5.61 12.74 5.83
C LEU A 45 5.25 14.15 6.33
N ASN A 46 4.51 14.23 7.44
CA ASN A 46 4.04 15.50 8.00
C ASN A 46 5.18 16.43 8.48
N LEU A 47 6.42 15.95 8.57
CA LEU A 47 7.57 16.80 8.85
C LEU A 47 7.92 17.72 7.66
N ASN A 48 7.78 17.23 6.43
CA ASN A 48 8.01 17.98 5.19
C ASN A 48 7.38 17.24 3.99
N ASN A 49 6.29 17.77 3.44
CA ASN A 49 5.49 17.12 2.40
C ASN A 49 5.31 18.06 1.18
N PRO A 50 6.36 18.29 0.37
CA PRO A 50 6.32 19.25 -0.73
C PRO A 50 5.36 18.84 -1.85
N ASP A 51 5.12 17.55 -2.02
CA ASP A 51 4.23 16.99 -3.05
C ASP A 51 2.77 16.85 -2.57
N GLU A 52 2.45 17.36 -1.37
CA GLU A 52 1.12 17.33 -0.78
C GLU A 52 0.49 15.91 -0.78
N ILE A 53 1.29 14.88 -0.52
CA ILE A 53 0.83 13.50 -0.39
C ILE A 53 -0.18 13.43 0.75
N GLN A 54 -1.44 13.14 0.42
CA GLN A 54 -2.54 13.30 1.36
C GLN A 54 -2.48 12.28 2.51
N ASP A 55 -2.26 11.00 2.18
CA ASP A 55 -2.21 9.92 3.14
C ASP A 55 -1.45 8.72 2.56
N PRO A 56 -0.60 8.01 3.34
CA PRO A 56 0.10 6.82 2.88
C PRO A 56 -0.83 5.72 2.35
N VAL A 57 -2.06 5.59 2.87
CA VAL A 57 -2.99 4.55 2.42
C VAL A 57 -3.24 4.62 0.91
N PHE A 58 -3.20 5.80 0.31
CA PHE A 58 -3.45 5.98 -1.13
C PHE A 58 -2.37 5.33 -2.00
N GLY A 59 -1.14 5.19 -1.50
CA GLY A 59 -0.08 4.46 -2.20
C GLY A 59 -0.31 2.95 -2.24
N LEU A 60 -1.16 2.41 -1.35
CA LEU A 60 -1.46 0.98 -1.30
C LEU A 60 -2.70 0.58 -2.11
N LEU A 61 -3.44 1.57 -2.61
CA LEU A 61 -4.59 1.35 -3.49
C LEU A 61 -4.13 0.94 -4.89
N GLY A 62 -4.92 0.08 -5.54
CA GLY A 62 -4.74 -0.30 -6.94
C GLY A 62 -5.10 0.80 -7.94
N ASP A 63 -4.81 0.52 -9.20
CA ASP A 63 -4.90 1.47 -10.32
C ASP A 63 -6.32 2.02 -10.57
N ALA A 64 -7.35 1.34 -10.04
CA ALA A 64 -8.72 1.82 -10.09
C ALA A 64 -8.96 3.08 -9.21
N ALA A 65 -8.01 3.45 -8.35
CA ALA A 65 -8.08 4.62 -7.46
C ALA A 65 -7.51 5.91 -8.07
N GLY A 66 -6.89 5.88 -9.26
CA GLY A 66 -6.32 7.06 -9.93
C GLY A 66 -5.07 6.74 -10.74
N SER A 67 -4.57 7.73 -11.50
CA SER A 67 -3.37 7.59 -12.31
C SER A 67 -2.10 7.62 -11.46
N ASP A 68 -1.27 6.59 -11.59
CA ASP A 68 0.09 6.43 -11.03
C ASP A 68 0.18 6.16 -9.52
N THR A 69 -0.72 5.31 -9.01
CA THR A 69 -0.64 4.78 -7.65
C THR A 69 0.61 3.91 -7.44
N ASP A 70 1.15 3.28 -8.51
CA ASP A 70 2.40 2.52 -8.50
C ASP A 70 3.58 3.34 -7.98
N CYS A 71 3.74 4.55 -8.53
CA CYS A 71 4.80 5.44 -8.11
C CYS A 71 4.45 6.26 -6.87
N LEU A 72 3.16 6.42 -6.55
CA LEU A 72 2.76 7.07 -5.30
C LEU A 72 3.28 6.33 -4.07
N GLN A 73 3.25 5.00 -4.03
CA GLN A 73 3.86 4.25 -2.92
C GLN A 73 5.35 4.56 -2.79
N GLN A 74 6.09 4.55 -3.92
CA GLN A 74 7.52 4.85 -3.93
C GLN A 74 7.79 6.27 -3.45
N ALA A 75 7.07 7.27 -3.99
CA ALA A 75 7.20 8.67 -3.60
C ALA A 75 6.91 8.87 -2.11
N THR A 76 5.83 8.26 -1.62
CA THR A 76 5.44 8.30 -0.20
C THR A 76 6.55 7.73 0.69
N ALA A 77 7.05 6.54 0.34
CA ALA A 77 8.11 5.89 1.10
C ALA A 77 9.41 6.71 1.07
N ASP A 78 9.78 7.23 -0.10
CA ASP A 78 11.02 7.97 -0.32
C ASP A 78 11.02 9.33 0.40
N GLN A 79 9.89 10.06 0.37
CA GLN A 79 9.73 11.32 1.10
C GLN A 79 9.73 11.08 2.62
N ALA A 80 8.99 10.07 3.10
CA ALA A 80 8.97 9.71 4.51
C ALA A 80 10.35 9.30 5.02
N PHE A 81 11.08 8.49 4.25
CA PHE A 81 12.44 8.07 4.56
C PHE A 81 13.40 9.26 4.61
N THR A 82 13.33 10.17 3.63
CA THR A 82 14.13 11.40 3.60
C THR A 82 13.93 12.22 4.87
N ASN A 83 12.68 12.41 5.28
CA ASN A 83 12.34 13.18 6.48
C ASN A 83 12.84 12.49 7.76
N ALA A 84 12.62 11.18 7.87
CA ALA A 84 13.08 10.41 9.02
C ALA A 84 14.62 10.41 9.12
N LYS A 85 15.33 10.28 7.99
CA LYS A 85 16.78 10.34 7.91
C LYS A 85 17.31 11.71 8.32
N ALA A 86 16.68 12.80 7.86
CA ALA A 86 17.03 14.16 8.27
C ALA A 86 16.81 14.40 9.78
N ALA A 87 15.81 13.73 10.37
CA ALA A 87 15.52 13.80 11.81
C ALA A 87 16.39 12.85 12.67
N GLY A 88 17.19 11.96 12.07
CA GLY A 88 17.90 10.89 12.79
C GLY A 88 16.97 9.83 13.38
N ASP A 89 15.75 9.70 12.86
CA ASP A 89 14.76 8.73 13.32
C ASP A 89 14.93 7.40 12.57
N VAL A 90 15.59 6.44 13.21
CA VAL A 90 15.79 5.09 12.66
C VAL A 90 14.46 4.34 12.56
N ASN A 91 13.54 4.52 13.51
CA ASN A 91 12.24 3.83 13.46
C ASN A 91 11.41 4.34 12.27
N GLY A 92 11.43 5.66 12.03
CA GLY A 92 10.80 6.27 10.85
C GLY A 92 11.41 5.79 9.53
N GLN A 93 12.73 5.64 9.47
CA GLN A 93 13.42 5.08 8.30
C GLN A 93 12.98 3.62 8.05
N VAL A 94 12.98 2.78 9.10
CA VAL A 94 12.56 1.37 9.01
C VAL A 94 11.10 1.24 8.60
N ALA A 95 10.20 2.07 9.16
CA ALA A 95 8.79 2.05 8.78
C ALA A 95 8.58 2.42 7.32
N ALA A 96 9.34 3.39 6.78
CA ALA A 96 9.28 3.75 5.37
C ALA A 96 9.79 2.62 4.45
N LEU A 97 10.86 1.91 4.85
CA LEU A 97 11.35 0.74 4.12
C LEU A 97 10.32 -0.40 4.12
N ILE A 98 9.72 -0.71 5.27
CA ILE A 98 8.67 -1.74 5.37
C ILE A 98 7.46 -1.34 4.52
N TYR A 99 7.01 -0.10 4.61
CA TYR A 99 5.90 0.43 3.81
C TYR A 99 6.18 0.30 2.30
N ARG A 100 7.42 0.52 1.85
CA ARG A 100 7.80 0.34 0.44
C ARG A 100 7.63 -1.11 -0.03
N ALA A 101 7.85 -2.07 0.85
CA ALA A 101 7.74 -3.49 0.54
C ALA A 101 6.30 -4.03 0.61
N LEU A 102 5.37 -3.32 1.25
CA LEU A 102 3.99 -3.81 1.42
C LEU A 102 3.32 -4.07 0.07
N GLU A 103 2.54 -5.14 0.03
CA GLU A 103 1.67 -5.48 -1.10
C GLU A 103 0.70 -4.32 -1.36
N ARG A 104 0.51 -4.02 -2.65
CA ARG A 104 -0.54 -3.10 -3.10
C ARG A 104 -1.76 -3.89 -3.54
N ASN A 105 -2.94 -3.40 -3.19
CA ASN A 105 -4.18 -4.03 -3.61
C ASN A 105 -4.43 -3.80 -5.10
N THR A 106 -4.10 -4.77 -5.95
CA THR A 106 -4.27 -4.67 -7.41
C THR A 106 -5.73 -4.75 -7.87
N GLY A 107 -6.68 -4.90 -6.94
CA GLY A 107 -8.11 -5.01 -7.22
C GLY A 107 -8.50 -6.35 -7.84
N LYS A 108 -7.61 -7.35 -7.83
CA LYS A 108 -7.87 -8.71 -8.32
C LYS A 108 -6.94 -9.73 -7.66
N VAL A 109 -7.52 -10.76 -7.07
CA VAL A 109 -6.75 -11.89 -6.53
C VAL A 109 -5.87 -12.54 -7.59
N GLY A 110 -4.58 -12.63 -7.28
CA GLY A 110 -3.54 -13.21 -8.13
C GLY A 110 -3.04 -12.28 -9.24
N LEU A 111 -3.45 -11.02 -9.29
CA LEU A 111 -2.87 -10.04 -10.19
C LEU A 111 -1.60 -9.43 -9.57
N ALA A 112 -0.47 -9.63 -10.25
CA ALA A 112 0.82 -9.07 -9.86
C ALA A 112 0.79 -7.53 -9.88
N SER A 113 1.45 -6.91 -8.90
CA SER A 113 1.59 -5.46 -8.83
C SER A 113 2.56 -4.95 -9.89
N VAL A 114 2.23 -3.83 -10.53
CA VAL A 114 3.08 -3.21 -11.55
C VAL A 114 4.23 -2.42 -10.90
N PRO A 115 5.47 -2.54 -11.36
CA PRO A 115 6.58 -1.72 -10.86
C PRO A 115 6.41 -0.24 -11.19
N CYS A 116 6.77 0.64 -10.26
CA CYS A 116 6.92 2.07 -10.54
C CYS A 116 8.04 2.31 -11.56
N THR A 117 7.73 2.98 -12.66
CA THR A 117 8.70 3.30 -13.73
C THR A 117 8.78 4.78 -14.09
N SER A 118 7.84 5.60 -13.62
CA SER A 118 7.76 7.02 -13.98
C SER A 118 8.68 7.92 -13.12
N ILE A 119 9.06 7.48 -11.92
CA ILE A 119 9.94 8.21 -11.02
C ILE A 119 11.09 7.34 -10.50
N LYS A 120 12.19 7.99 -10.13
CA LYS A 120 13.33 7.38 -9.46
C LYS A 120 13.37 7.84 -8.02
N ALA A 121 13.44 6.90 -7.07
CA ALA A 121 13.65 7.24 -5.66
C ALA A 121 15.00 7.95 -5.47
N LEU A 122 14.99 8.97 -4.61
CA LEU A 122 16.16 9.72 -4.19
C LEU A 122 17.05 8.89 -3.26
N ASN A 123 16.45 8.09 -2.37
CA ASN A 123 17.18 7.27 -1.42
C ASN A 123 17.48 5.89 -2.02
N PRO A 124 18.75 5.47 -2.09
CA PRO A 124 19.12 4.16 -2.63
C PRO A 124 18.51 3.00 -1.83
N GLU A 125 18.28 3.18 -0.52
CA GLU A 125 17.64 2.18 0.34
C GLU A 125 16.20 1.91 -0.09
N ILE A 126 15.46 2.96 -0.49
CA ILE A 126 14.09 2.85 -1.02
C ILE A 126 14.10 2.32 -2.45
N ALA A 127 15.05 2.78 -3.28
CA ALA A 127 15.21 2.33 -4.66
C ALA A 127 15.50 0.81 -4.79
N ALA A 128 16.12 0.22 -3.76
CA ALA A 128 16.44 -1.20 -3.73
C ALA A 128 15.21 -2.11 -3.49
N ILE A 129 14.10 -1.54 -3.01
CA ILE A 129 12.92 -2.31 -2.58
C ILE A 129 11.78 -2.12 -3.59
N SER A 130 11.24 -3.25 -4.04
CA SER A 130 9.95 -3.32 -4.73
C SER A 130 8.86 -3.80 -3.77
N GLN A 131 7.60 -3.57 -4.12
CA GLN A 131 6.45 -4.08 -3.38
C GLN A 131 6.28 -5.60 -3.53
N HIS A 132 5.79 -6.24 -2.46
CA HIS A 132 5.28 -7.61 -2.50
C HIS A 132 4.18 -7.76 -3.56
N GLN A 133 4.10 -8.95 -4.11
CA GLN A 133 3.08 -9.39 -5.05
C GLN A 133 1.93 -10.02 -4.28
N ASP A 134 0.74 -10.02 -4.89
CA ASP A 134 -0.39 -10.80 -4.40
C ASP A 134 0.07 -12.27 -4.24
N PRO A 135 -0.14 -12.88 -3.06
CA PRO A 135 0.34 -14.23 -2.75
C PRO A 135 -0.23 -15.33 -3.67
N ALA A 136 -1.35 -15.07 -4.35
CA ALA A 136 -1.94 -15.98 -5.34
C ALA A 136 -1.37 -15.77 -6.76
N SER A 137 -0.48 -14.80 -6.99
CA SER A 137 0.19 -14.60 -8.28
C SER A 137 1.24 -15.67 -8.56
N ASP A 138 1.44 -15.98 -9.85
CA ASP A 138 2.48 -16.91 -10.29
C ASP A 138 3.87 -16.43 -9.82
N GLY A 139 4.56 -17.29 -9.07
CA GLY A 139 5.90 -17.00 -8.54
C GLY A 139 5.96 -16.06 -7.34
N ALA A 140 4.83 -15.62 -6.78
CA ALA A 140 4.77 -14.65 -5.69
C ALA A 140 5.63 -15.05 -4.47
N SER A 141 5.57 -16.31 -4.04
CA SER A 141 6.35 -16.78 -2.89
C SER A 141 7.87 -16.56 -3.04
N ALA A 142 8.43 -16.83 -4.23
CA ALA A 142 9.86 -16.62 -4.47
C ALA A 142 10.20 -15.13 -4.57
N THR A 143 9.34 -14.34 -5.22
CA THR A 143 9.50 -12.89 -5.38
C THR A 143 9.41 -12.17 -4.03
N ASN A 144 8.37 -12.43 -3.23
CA ASN A 144 8.16 -11.81 -1.93
C ASN A 144 9.27 -12.18 -0.95
N LYS A 145 9.74 -13.44 -0.98
CA LYS A 145 10.94 -13.83 -0.23
C LYS A 145 12.15 -12.97 -0.61
N ALA A 146 12.43 -12.81 -1.90
CA ALA A 146 13.57 -12.01 -2.36
C ALA A 146 13.45 -10.54 -1.91
N ILE A 147 12.24 -9.99 -1.96
CA ILE A 147 11.93 -8.63 -1.47
C ILE A 147 12.16 -8.54 0.04
N THR A 148 11.64 -9.48 0.83
CA THR A 148 11.80 -9.50 2.29
C THR A 148 13.29 -9.59 2.69
N LEU A 149 14.07 -10.39 1.97
CA LEU A 149 15.52 -10.50 2.22
C LEU A 149 16.28 -9.22 1.81
N GLU A 150 15.85 -8.53 0.75
CA GLU A 150 16.43 -7.24 0.37
C GLU A 150 16.04 -6.14 1.37
N LEU A 151 14.77 -6.10 1.79
CA LEU A 151 14.28 -5.23 2.86
C LEU A 151 15.10 -5.40 4.14
N ALA A 152 15.39 -6.65 4.55
CA ALA A 152 16.22 -6.92 5.71
C ALA A 152 17.63 -6.30 5.59
N LYS A 153 18.23 -6.31 4.39
CA LYS A 153 19.52 -5.63 4.16
C LYS A 153 19.41 -4.13 4.35
N GLN A 154 18.36 -3.52 3.80
CA GLN A 154 18.16 -2.08 3.88
C GLN A 154 17.82 -1.62 5.30
N ILE A 155 17.06 -2.43 6.06
CA ILE A 155 16.83 -2.17 7.49
C ILE A 155 18.15 -2.24 8.27
N ALA A 156 19.01 -3.23 7.98
CA ALA A 156 20.32 -3.34 8.61
C ALA A 156 21.21 -2.13 8.29
N SER A 157 21.21 -1.66 7.04
CA SER A 157 22.09 -0.57 6.57
C SER A 157 21.78 0.77 7.22
N VAL A 158 20.53 0.98 7.68
CA VAL A 158 20.13 2.18 8.44
C VAL A 158 20.21 1.99 9.96
N GLY A 159 20.71 0.86 10.44
CA GLY A 159 20.90 0.55 11.87
C GLY A 159 19.65 -0.01 12.58
N GLY A 160 18.63 -0.44 11.82
CA GLY A 160 17.45 -1.12 12.37
C GLY A 160 17.67 -2.62 12.59
N ASP A 161 16.72 -3.27 13.27
CA ASP A 161 16.68 -4.74 13.42
C ASP A 161 16.19 -5.42 12.14
N PRO A 162 17.02 -6.19 11.42
CA PRO A 162 16.63 -6.83 10.15
C PRO A 162 15.44 -7.78 10.28
N GLN A 163 15.18 -8.32 11.47
CA GLN A 163 14.01 -9.20 11.72
C GLN A 163 12.68 -8.46 11.52
N LEU A 164 12.66 -7.13 11.59
CA LEU A 164 11.47 -6.33 11.30
C LEU A 164 11.02 -6.47 9.84
N ALA A 165 11.86 -6.94 8.92
CA ALA A 165 11.47 -7.24 7.55
C ALA A 165 10.35 -8.28 7.46
N LEU A 166 10.29 -9.24 8.40
CA LEU A 166 9.24 -10.26 8.44
C LEU A 166 7.83 -9.65 8.57
N LYS A 167 7.74 -8.44 9.14
CA LYS A 167 6.48 -7.70 9.29
C LYS A 167 5.96 -7.08 7.98
N SER A 168 6.67 -7.21 6.85
CA SER A 168 6.12 -6.85 5.53
C SER A 168 5.35 -7.98 4.85
N GLY A 169 5.25 -9.15 5.51
CA GLY A 169 4.56 -10.32 4.99
C GLY A 169 3.13 -10.06 4.54
N THR A 170 2.59 -10.98 3.77
CA THR A 170 1.24 -10.87 3.19
C THR A 170 0.23 -11.74 3.92
N PHE A 171 -1.04 -11.68 3.53
CA PHE A 171 -2.02 -12.67 3.94
C PHE A 171 -1.75 -14.03 3.25
N ALA A 172 -2.40 -15.09 3.71
CA ALA A 172 -2.48 -16.32 2.93
C ALA A 172 -3.12 -16.07 1.54
N PRO A 173 -2.74 -16.82 0.48
CA PRO A 173 -3.28 -16.64 -0.87
C PRO A 173 -4.81 -16.77 -0.89
N GLY A 174 -5.46 -15.84 -1.59
CA GLY A 174 -6.89 -15.89 -1.85
C GLY A 174 -7.24 -16.85 -3.01
N ASN A 175 -8.55 -16.96 -3.30
CA ASN A 175 -9.02 -17.76 -4.42
C ASN A 175 -9.02 -16.95 -5.73
N ILE A 176 -8.25 -17.41 -6.73
CA ILE A 176 -8.27 -16.83 -8.08
C ILE A 176 -9.69 -16.94 -8.66
N GLY A 177 -10.20 -15.83 -9.18
CA GLY A 177 -11.55 -15.76 -9.75
C GLY A 177 -12.66 -15.44 -8.74
N ASP A 178 -12.32 -15.09 -7.50
CA ASP A 178 -13.29 -14.56 -6.53
C ASP A 178 -14.04 -13.36 -7.14
N PRO A 179 -15.38 -13.42 -7.25
CA PRO A 179 -16.17 -12.37 -7.90
C PRO A 179 -16.18 -11.05 -7.12
N THR A 180 -15.77 -11.05 -5.85
CA THR A 180 -15.63 -9.84 -5.03
C THR A 180 -14.28 -9.18 -5.22
N ALA A 181 -13.28 -9.92 -5.73
CA ALA A 181 -11.89 -9.51 -5.86
C ALA A 181 -11.22 -9.00 -4.56
N LYS A 182 -11.82 -9.29 -3.39
CA LYS A 182 -11.41 -8.70 -2.11
C LYS A 182 -10.16 -9.34 -1.48
N GLY A 183 -9.80 -10.55 -1.90
CA GLY A 183 -8.76 -11.33 -1.21
C GLY A 183 -9.05 -11.49 0.28
N ASN A 184 -8.00 -11.77 1.05
CA ASN A 184 -8.05 -11.71 2.51
C ASN A 184 -7.73 -10.28 2.95
N SER A 185 -8.60 -9.68 3.76
CA SER A 185 -8.43 -8.32 4.26
C SER A 185 -9.14 -8.13 5.60
N CYS A 186 -8.67 -7.16 6.38
CA CYS A 186 -9.23 -6.77 7.67
C CYS A 186 -8.78 -5.34 8.00
N ASP A 187 -9.32 -4.71 9.04
CA ASP A 187 -8.97 -3.34 9.42
C ASP A 187 -9.05 -3.18 10.95
N ASP A 188 -8.01 -2.58 11.54
CA ASP A 188 -8.03 -2.00 12.88
C ASP A 188 -6.92 -0.94 13.04
N ALA A 189 -6.93 -0.24 14.18
CA ALA A 189 -6.03 0.87 14.46
C ALA A 189 -4.54 0.50 14.60
N VAL A 190 -4.19 -0.79 14.69
CA VAL A 190 -2.79 -1.27 14.83
C VAL A 190 -2.29 -1.91 13.53
N GLY A 191 -3.20 -2.51 12.76
CA GLY A 191 -2.89 -3.41 11.67
C GLY A 191 -3.40 -4.79 12.01
N CYS A 192 -4.57 -5.10 11.48
CA CYS A 192 -5.32 -6.31 11.79
C CYS A 192 -4.56 -7.61 11.47
N ILE A 193 -3.62 -7.57 10.53
CA ILE A 193 -2.82 -8.74 10.15
C ILE A 193 -1.99 -9.24 11.34
N PHE A 194 -1.61 -8.32 12.23
CA PHE A 194 -0.88 -8.61 13.46
C PHE A 194 -1.83 -8.99 14.60
N THR A 195 -2.90 -8.21 14.82
CA THR A 195 -3.80 -8.42 15.96
C THR A 195 -4.60 -9.72 15.85
N GLN A 196 -4.86 -10.17 14.62
CA GLN A 196 -5.57 -11.41 14.32
C GLN A 196 -4.63 -12.57 13.95
N ASN A 197 -3.31 -12.34 13.99
CA ASN A 197 -2.30 -13.35 13.65
C ASN A 197 -2.53 -13.97 12.26
N LEU A 198 -2.74 -13.11 11.26
CA LEU A 198 -3.01 -13.48 9.86
C LEU A 198 -1.79 -13.31 8.96
N LEU A 199 -0.69 -12.76 9.49
CA LEU A 199 0.56 -12.54 8.77
C LEU A 199 1.17 -13.87 8.34
N VAL A 200 1.49 -13.99 7.06
CA VAL A 200 2.34 -15.05 6.52
C VAL A 200 3.69 -14.43 6.19
N GLU A 201 4.72 -14.89 6.89
CA GLU A 201 6.10 -14.45 6.66
C GLU A 201 6.64 -15.04 5.35
N ASP A 202 7.20 -14.20 4.48
CA ASP A 202 7.75 -14.62 3.19
C ASP A 202 9.18 -15.18 3.29
N ALA A 203 9.82 -15.02 4.45
CA ALA A 203 11.14 -15.55 4.78
C ALA A 203 11.15 -16.06 6.23
N THR A 204 12.19 -16.81 6.59
CA THR A 204 12.41 -17.29 7.96
C THR A 204 13.38 -16.38 8.71
N ALA A 205 13.28 -16.35 10.04
CA ALA A 205 14.24 -15.64 10.89
C ALA A 205 15.70 -16.05 10.64
N ASP A 206 15.96 -17.32 10.33
CA ASP A 206 17.29 -17.84 9.99
C ASP A 206 17.81 -17.31 8.66
N GLU A 207 16.97 -17.23 7.63
CA GLU A 207 17.34 -16.61 6.35
C GLU A 207 17.70 -15.12 6.54
N ILE A 208 16.96 -14.40 7.40
CA ILE A 208 17.23 -13.01 7.75
C ILE A 208 18.55 -12.88 8.53
N ASN A 209 18.81 -13.77 9.49
CA ASN A 209 20.09 -13.81 10.20
C ASN A 209 21.26 -14.05 9.24
N ALA A 210 21.09 -14.95 8.27
CA ALA A 210 22.10 -15.19 7.25
C ALA A 210 22.35 -13.97 6.34
N VAL A 211 21.33 -13.15 6.06
CA VAL A 211 21.52 -11.85 5.39
C VAL A 211 22.38 -10.91 6.26
N ARG A 212 22.00 -10.73 7.53
CA ARG A 212 22.72 -9.86 8.47
C ARG A 212 24.20 -10.25 8.60
N ASP A 213 24.49 -11.55 8.73
CA ASP A 213 25.85 -12.01 8.96
C ASP A 213 26.72 -11.83 7.71
N ARG A 214 26.15 -12.04 6.51
CA ARG A 214 26.83 -11.70 5.24
C ARG A 214 27.17 -10.22 5.09
N LEU A 215 26.38 -9.32 5.68
CA LEU A 215 26.70 -7.87 5.66
C LEU A 215 27.91 -7.53 6.53
N LYS A 216 28.15 -8.28 7.62
CA LYS A 216 29.34 -8.11 8.48
C LYS A 216 30.62 -8.54 7.78
N ASP A 217 30.53 -9.50 6.86
CA ASP A 217 31.69 -10.04 6.14
C ASP A 217 32.15 -9.14 4.97
N VAL A 218 31.40 -8.07 4.65
CA VAL A 218 31.67 -7.15 3.54
C VAL A 218 32.31 -5.82 4.02
N VAL A 219 32.40 -5.60 5.33
CA VAL A 219 33.00 -4.42 5.99
C VAL A 219 34.35 -4.79 6.60
#